data_AF-A0A3N5KRZ9-F1
#
_entry.id   AF-A0A3N5KRZ9-F1
#
_cell.length_a   1.000
_cell.length_b   1.000
_cell.length_c   1.000
_cell.angle_alpha   90.00
_cell.angle_beta   90.00
_cell.angle_gamma   90.00
#
_symmetry.space_group_name_H-M   'P 1'
#
loop_
_entity.id
_entity.type
_entity.pdbx_description
1 polymer ?
#
loop_
_entity_poly.entity_id
_entity_poly.type
_entity_poly.pdbx_seq_one_letter_code
_entity_poly.pdbx_strand_id
1 'polypeptide(L)'
;MQLMWAEFVERPYLETFRTLERHAKKAGNWPEWRERALAEIRRCIAKAKDVSGGPTRHPWMRPNADHSQLVEIFLSERDNEAAWREAQAGGCSDGLWLQLAAAREKEHPEVIAPIYLRQAEVAVSATRNGCYEDSVELLVKAAAVMKRTERSAEFVRNLEALRAKYKIKRNFIKLLEQKQKSLYLS
;
A
#
# COMPACT_ATOMS: atom_id res chain seq x y z
N MET A 1 15.92 19.95 19.76
CA MET A 1 16.31 19.37 18.47
C MET A 1 17.03 18.04 18.63
N GLN A 2 18.15 17.94 19.37
CA GLN A 2 18.90 16.67 19.52
C GLN A 2 18.09 15.52 20.16
N LEU A 3 17.31 15.80 21.22
CA LEU A 3 16.48 14.79 21.87
C LEU A 3 15.40 14.23 20.92
N MET A 4 14.73 15.10 20.16
CA MET A 4 13.71 14.74 19.17
C MET A 4 14.32 13.98 17.98
N TRP A 5 15.54 14.34 17.57
CA TRP A 5 16.27 13.60 16.55
C TRP A 5 16.65 12.20 17.03
N ALA A 6 17.10 12.04 18.27
CA ALA A 6 17.40 10.73 18.84
C ALA A 6 16.15 9.84 18.89
N GLU A 7 15.03 10.39 19.35
CA GLU A 7 13.73 9.69 19.38
C GLU A 7 13.28 9.27 17.97
N PHE A 8 13.45 10.15 16.97
CA PHE A 8 13.14 9.84 15.58
C PHE A 8 14.04 8.74 14.99
N VAL A 9 15.34 8.76 15.28
CA VAL A 9 16.30 7.74 14.82
C VAL A 9 15.97 6.37 15.43
N GLU A 10 15.56 6.34 16.70
CA GLU A 10 15.13 5.10 17.35
C GLU A 10 13.82 4.57 16.77
N ARG A 11 12.86 5.46 16.51
CA ARG A 11 11.53 5.12 16.00
C ARG A 11 11.11 6.10 14.91
N PRO A 12 11.43 5.83 13.63
CA PRO A 12 11.12 6.74 12.53
C PRO A 12 9.66 6.59 12.09
N TYR A 13 8.73 6.92 12.99
CA TYR A 13 7.30 6.91 12.75
C TYR A 13 6.76 8.30 12.43
N LEU A 14 5.54 8.36 11.92
CA LEU A 14 4.89 9.62 11.57
C LEU A 14 4.77 10.58 12.76
N GLU A 15 4.57 10.06 13.97
CA GLU A 15 4.42 10.87 15.19
C GLU A 15 5.72 11.58 15.58
N THR A 16 6.85 10.86 15.54
CA THR A 16 8.17 11.42 15.85
C THR A 16 8.62 12.38 14.74
N PHE A 17 8.27 12.09 13.48
CA PHE A 17 8.46 13.01 12.35
C PHE A 17 7.69 14.33 12.53
N ARG A 18 6.40 14.28 12.89
CA ARG A 18 5.57 15.48 13.16
C ARG A 18 6.09 16.30 14.35
N THR A 19 6.62 15.60 15.34
CA THR A 19 7.24 16.25 16.50
C THR A 19 8.50 17.00 16.04
N LEU A 20 9.37 16.35 15.27
CA LEU A 20 10.55 16.96 14.67
C LEU A 20 10.17 18.17 13.79
N GLU A 21 9.16 18.03 12.93
CA GLU A 21 8.62 19.08 12.07
C GLU A 21 8.20 20.32 12.87
N ARG A 22 7.40 20.13 13.92
CA ARG A 22 6.89 21.24 14.75
C ARG A 22 8.03 22.06 15.36
N HIS A 23 9.07 21.40 15.83
CA HIS A 23 10.21 22.07 16.46
C HIS A 23 11.15 22.70 15.43
N ALA A 24 11.40 22.02 14.30
CA ALA A 24 12.24 22.54 13.23
C ALA A 24 11.60 23.75 12.53
N LYS A 25 10.28 23.75 12.34
CA LYS A 25 9.52 24.92 11.82
C LYS A 25 9.64 26.13 12.75
N LYS A 26 9.55 25.93 14.06
CA LYS A 26 9.78 27.00 15.05
C LYS A 26 11.21 27.55 15.02
N ALA A 27 12.18 26.71 14.66
CA ALA A 27 13.57 27.10 14.54
C ALA A 27 13.94 27.67 13.15
N GLY A 28 13.02 27.67 12.18
CA GLY A 28 13.26 28.16 10.82
C GLY A 28 14.04 27.21 9.89
N ASN A 29 14.52 26.06 10.37
CA ASN A 29 15.43 25.17 9.61
C ASN A 29 14.73 23.88 9.14
N TRP A 30 13.41 23.90 8.94
CA TRP A 30 12.66 22.69 8.59
C TRP A 30 13.16 21.95 7.33
N PRO A 31 13.45 22.62 6.20
CA PRO A 31 13.87 21.92 4.98
C PRO A 31 15.09 21.02 5.19
N GLU A 32 16.08 21.48 5.94
CA GLU A 32 17.30 20.72 6.24
C GLU A 32 16.99 19.48 7.10
N TRP A 33 16.15 19.65 8.14
CA TRP A 33 15.76 18.56 9.03
C TRP A 33 14.84 17.54 8.34
N ARG A 34 14.01 17.99 7.40
CA ARG A 34 13.15 17.12 6.59
C ARG A 34 13.98 16.19 5.73
N GLU A 35 14.91 16.74 4.93
CA GLU A 35 15.77 15.93 4.07
C GLU A 35 16.62 14.95 4.88
N ARG A 36 17.13 15.40 6.04
CA ARG A 36 17.86 14.55 6.97
C ARG A 36 17.02 13.40 7.50
N ALA A 37 15.76 13.65 7.87
CA ALA A 37 14.83 12.64 8.36
C ALA A 37 14.49 11.60 7.28
N LEU A 38 14.20 12.05 6.05
CA LEU A 38 13.92 11.16 4.91
C LEU A 38 15.14 10.31 4.55
N ALA A 39 16.35 10.90 4.56
CA ALA A 39 17.59 10.17 4.32
C ALA A 39 17.82 9.07 5.37
N GLU A 40 17.52 9.35 6.64
CA GLU A 40 17.66 8.36 7.71
C GLU A 40 16.67 7.20 7.56
N ILE A 41 15.41 7.47 7.19
CA ILE A 41 14.44 6.41 6.88
C ILE A 41 14.94 5.54 5.72
N ARG A 42 15.38 6.16 4.62
CA ARG A 42 15.94 5.44 3.46
C ARG A 42 17.15 4.58 3.84
N ARG A 43 18.02 5.09 4.71
CA ARG A 43 19.18 4.37 5.25
C ARG A 43 18.76 3.16 6.09
N CYS A 44 17.75 3.31 6.95
CA CYS A 44 17.20 2.23 7.75
C CYS A 44 16.58 1.13 6.87
N ILE A 45 15.83 1.52 5.83
CA ILE A 45 15.24 0.61 4.85
C ILE A 45 16.35 -0.15 4.09
N ALA A 46 17.37 0.55 3.59
CA ALA A 46 18.49 -0.08 2.89
C ALA A 46 19.22 -1.10 3.77
N LYS A 47 19.51 -0.73 5.03
CA LYS A 47 20.11 -1.64 6.02
C LYS A 47 19.22 -2.86 6.31
N ALA A 48 17.90 -2.69 6.36
CA ALA A 48 16.97 -3.80 6.53
C ALA A 48 16.93 -4.73 5.30
N LYS A 49 17.06 -4.20 4.08
CA LYS A 49 17.15 -4.98 2.83
C LYS A 49 18.42 -5.83 2.80
N ASP A 50 19.57 -5.26 3.16
CA ASP A 50 20.84 -6.01 3.22
C ASP A 50 20.81 -7.16 4.23
N VAL A 51 20.20 -6.92 5.41
CA VAL A 51 20.08 -7.95 6.46
C VAL A 51 19.09 -9.06 6.10
N SER A 52 18.11 -8.77 5.23
CA SER A 52 17.07 -9.71 4.82
C SER A 52 17.43 -10.56 3.58
N GLY A 53 18.62 -10.33 2.99
CA GLY A 53 19.22 -11.18 1.95
C GLY A 53 19.87 -12.47 2.45
N GLY A 54 19.92 -12.72 3.76
CA GLY A 54 20.44 -13.95 4.36
C GLY A 54 19.41 -15.08 4.52
N PRO A 55 19.82 -16.37 4.58
CA PRO A 55 18.92 -17.52 4.35
C PRO A 55 17.94 -17.90 5.47
N THR A 56 17.81 -17.15 6.57
CA THR A 56 17.27 -17.74 7.82
C THR A 56 16.63 -16.74 8.79
N ARG A 57 15.61 -15.99 8.37
CA ARG A 57 14.70 -15.33 9.34
C ARG A 57 13.24 -15.50 8.96
N HIS A 58 12.43 -15.93 9.93
CA HIS A 58 10.98 -16.09 9.79
C HIS A 58 10.34 -14.76 9.32
N PRO A 59 9.29 -14.79 8.48
CA PRO A 59 8.63 -13.59 7.94
C PRO A 59 8.27 -12.51 8.98
N TRP A 60 7.89 -12.90 10.20
CA TRP A 60 7.54 -12.03 11.32
C TRP A 60 8.74 -11.31 11.98
N MET A 61 9.97 -11.69 11.65
CA MET A 61 11.22 -11.13 12.18
C MET A 61 11.99 -10.32 11.13
N ARG A 62 11.44 -10.13 9.93
CA ARG A 62 11.99 -9.18 8.96
C ARG A 62 11.66 -7.77 9.46
N PRO A 63 12.65 -6.89 9.70
CA PRO A 63 12.35 -5.48 9.84
C PRO A 63 11.59 -5.05 8.59
N ASN A 64 10.49 -4.30 8.76
CA ASN A 64 9.71 -3.73 7.66
C ASN A 64 10.65 -2.95 6.73
N ALA A 65 11.12 -3.63 5.69
CA ALA A 65 12.02 -3.11 4.67
C ALA A 65 11.22 -2.47 3.51
N ASP A 66 9.92 -2.30 3.72
CA ASP A 66 9.01 -1.60 2.85
C ASP A 66 9.12 -0.09 3.09
N HIS A 67 8.61 0.69 2.14
CA HIS A 67 8.69 2.16 2.19
C HIS A 67 7.47 2.74 2.92
N SER A 68 6.76 1.97 3.75
CA SER A 68 5.51 2.38 4.41
C SER A 68 5.65 3.69 5.19
N GLN A 69 6.73 3.86 5.95
CA GLN A 69 6.97 5.09 6.71
C GLN A 69 7.21 6.30 5.80
N LEU A 70 7.90 6.13 4.67
CA LEU A 70 8.08 7.19 3.68
C LEU A 70 6.72 7.57 3.07
N VAL A 71 5.94 6.57 2.67
CA VAL A 71 4.60 6.77 2.09
C VAL A 71 3.68 7.52 3.06
N GLU A 72 3.64 7.14 4.34
CA GLU A 72 2.86 7.83 5.38
C GLU A 72 3.25 9.30 5.53
N ILE A 73 4.56 9.59 5.53
CA ILE A 73 5.07 10.95 5.61
C ILE A 73 4.62 11.76 4.39
N PHE A 74 4.84 11.27 3.18
CA PHE A 74 4.45 11.97 1.96
C PHE A 74 2.93 12.18 1.86
N LEU A 75 2.12 11.19 2.26
CA LEU A 75 0.67 11.34 2.37
C LEU A 75 0.28 12.42 3.39
N SER A 76 1.00 12.50 4.52
CA SER A 76 0.74 13.53 5.54
C SER A 76 1.10 14.94 5.06
N GLU A 77 2.08 15.06 4.17
CA GLU A 77 2.49 16.31 3.50
C GLU A 77 1.60 16.64 2.29
N ARG A 78 0.62 15.78 1.97
CA ARG A 78 -0.25 15.84 0.78
C ARG A 78 0.50 15.72 -0.55
N ASP A 79 1.71 15.16 -0.54
CA ASP A 79 2.48 14.87 -1.74
C ASP A 79 2.18 13.44 -2.23
N ASN A 80 1.03 13.29 -2.90
CA ASN A 80 0.57 12.01 -3.47
C ASN A 80 1.51 11.51 -4.58
N GLU A 81 2.28 12.42 -5.21
CA GLU A 81 3.23 12.07 -6.25
C GLU A 81 4.46 11.37 -5.70
N ALA A 82 5.10 11.97 -4.69
CA ALA A 82 6.23 11.35 -4.01
C ALA A 82 5.82 10.07 -3.27
N ALA A 83 4.67 10.05 -2.60
CA ALA A 83 4.19 8.88 -1.87
C ALA A 83 4.05 7.65 -2.78
N TRP A 84 3.52 7.83 -3.98
CA TRP A 84 3.38 6.76 -4.95
C TRP A 84 4.69 6.24 -5.51
N ARG A 85 5.63 7.15 -5.82
CA ARG A 85 6.95 6.77 -6.34
C ARG A 85 7.68 5.88 -5.34
N GLU A 86 7.61 6.23 -4.06
CA GLU A 86 8.20 5.43 -2.98
C GLU A 86 7.49 4.09 -2.80
N ALA A 87 6.16 4.07 -2.88
CA ALA A 87 5.39 2.83 -2.85
C ALA A 87 5.75 1.89 -4.02
N GLN A 88 5.95 2.41 -5.24
CA GLN A 88 6.42 1.59 -6.36
C GLN A 88 7.85 1.09 -6.18
N ALA A 89 8.75 1.92 -5.63
CA ALA A 89 10.15 1.59 -5.50
C ALA A 89 10.43 0.50 -4.44
N GLY A 90 9.65 0.47 -3.36
CA GLY A 90 9.92 -0.43 -2.23
C GLY A 90 8.74 -1.20 -1.68
N GLY A 91 7.55 -1.03 -2.25
CA GLY A 91 6.30 -1.50 -1.66
C GLY A 91 5.91 -0.70 -0.42
N CYS A 92 4.65 -0.82 -0.03
CA CYS A 92 4.14 -0.36 1.24
C CYS A 92 3.05 -1.32 1.73
N SER A 93 2.57 -1.11 2.94
CA SER A 93 1.49 -1.90 3.53
C SER A 93 0.22 -1.82 2.69
N ASP A 94 -0.61 -2.86 2.78
CA ASP A 94 -1.84 -2.94 1.98
C ASP A 94 -2.77 -1.74 2.26
N GLY A 95 -2.89 -1.30 3.51
CA GLY A 95 -3.68 -0.12 3.87
C GLY A 95 -3.22 1.17 3.16
N LEU A 96 -1.90 1.38 3.03
CA LEU A 96 -1.34 2.56 2.37
C LEU A 96 -1.52 2.53 0.86
N TRP A 97 -1.36 1.35 0.25
CA TRP A 97 -1.67 1.17 -1.16
C TRP A 97 -3.14 1.47 -1.49
N LEU A 98 -4.09 1.14 -0.61
CA LEU A 98 -5.50 1.52 -0.79
C LEU A 98 -5.73 3.02 -0.70
N GLN A 99 -5.09 3.69 0.25
CA GLN A 99 -5.17 5.15 0.37
C GLN A 99 -4.61 5.84 -0.87
N LEU A 100 -3.46 5.39 -1.36
CA LEU A 100 -2.84 5.89 -2.59
C LEU A 100 -3.72 5.63 -3.83
N ALA A 101 -4.26 4.42 -3.94
CA ALA A 101 -5.15 4.03 -5.03
C ALA A 101 -6.41 4.90 -5.06
N ALA A 102 -7.03 5.16 -3.91
CA ALA A 102 -8.20 6.03 -3.80
C ALA A 102 -7.89 7.48 -4.15
N ALA A 103 -6.72 8.00 -3.75
CA ALA A 103 -6.29 9.35 -4.08
C ALA A 103 -6.04 9.52 -5.59
N ARG A 104 -5.44 8.51 -6.24
CA ARG A 104 -5.07 8.54 -7.66
C ARG A 104 -6.09 7.98 -8.63
N GLU A 105 -7.18 7.38 -8.16
CA GLU A 105 -8.21 6.79 -9.03
C GLU A 105 -8.75 7.80 -10.08
N LYS A 106 -8.81 9.08 -9.71
CA LYS A 106 -9.28 10.17 -10.59
C LYS A 106 -8.24 10.63 -11.61
N GLU A 107 -6.97 10.51 -11.27
CA GLU A 107 -5.86 11.07 -12.06
C GLU A 107 -5.25 10.03 -12.99
N HIS A 108 -5.14 8.78 -12.55
CA HIS A 108 -4.43 7.71 -13.26
C HIS A 108 -5.11 6.33 -13.11
N PRO A 109 -6.35 6.16 -13.59
CA PRO A 109 -7.11 4.92 -13.42
C PRO A 109 -6.36 3.68 -13.94
N GLU A 110 -5.60 3.80 -15.02
CA GLU A 110 -4.89 2.71 -15.69
C GLU A 110 -3.83 2.02 -14.83
N VAL A 111 -3.21 2.75 -13.88
CA VAL A 111 -2.15 2.22 -13.02
C VAL A 111 -2.72 1.61 -11.73
N ILE A 112 -3.95 1.96 -11.36
CA ILE A 112 -4.56 1.55 -10.09
C ILE A 112 -5.17 0.14 -10.15
N ALA A 113 -5.76 -0.24 -11.29
CA ALA A 113 -6.48 -1.50 -11.41
C ALA A 113 -5.67 -2.75 -11.01
N PRO A 114 -4.39 -2.92 -11.42
CA PRO A 114 -3.58 -4.06 -10.99
C PRO A 114 -3.33 -4.12 -9.48
N ILE A 115 -3.30 -2.96 -8.80
CA ILE A 115 -3.10 -2.89 -7.35
C ILE A 115 -4.34 -3.37 -6.61
N TYR A 116 -5.53 -2.94 -7.03
CA TYR A 116 -6.78 -3.46 -6.46
C TYR A 116 -6.94 -4.96 -6.65
N LEU A 117 -6.57 -5.50 -7.82
CA LEU A 117 -6.59 -6.95 -8.07
C LEU A 117 -5.63 -7.71 -7.14
N ARG A 118 -4.39 -7.24 -7.01
CA ARG A 118 -3.39 -7.85 -6.13
C ARG A 118 -3.85 -7.84 -4.67
N GLN A 119 -4.39 -6.72 -4.22
CA GLN A 119 -4.87 -6.60 -2.85
C GLN A 119 -6.11 -7.44 -2.56
N ALA A 120 -7.04 -7.50 -3.51
CA ALA A 120 -8.17 -8.41 -3.41
C ALA A 120 -7.69 -9.85 -3.24
N GLU A 121 -6.69 -10.27 -4.01
CA GLU A 121 -6.10 -11.61 -3.89
C GLU A 121 -5.42 -11.83 -2.51
N VAL A 122 -4.63 -10.86 -2.03
CA VAL A 122 -4.00 -10.93 -0.70
C VAL A 122 -5.07 -11.08 0.37
N ALA A 123 -6.12 -10.27 0.34
CA ALA A 123 -7.24 -10.33 1.27
C ALA A 123 -7.96 -11.69 1.20
N VAL A 124 -8.29 -12.20 0.00
CA VAL A 124 -8.90 -13.54 -0.16
C VAL A 124 -8.02 -14.63 0.43
N SER A 125 -6.70 -14.52 0.26
CA SER A 125 -5.74 -15.50 0.77
C SER A 125 -5.65 -15.48 2.30
N ALA A 126 -5.65 -14.29 2.91
CA ALA A 126 -5.51 -14.08 4.35
C ALA A 126 -6.80 -14.38 5.12
N THR A 127 -7.97 -14.20 4.51
CA THR A 127 -9.28 -14.47 5.11
C THR A 127 -9.44 -15.96 5.47
N ARG A 128 -9.48 -16.23 6.78
CA ARG A 128 -9.78 -17.55 7.37
C ARG A 128 -11.19 -17.65 7.96
N ASN A 129 -11.79 -16.53 8.36
CA ASN A 129 -13.13 -16.47 8.96
C ASN A 129 -14.28 -16.54 7.95
N GLY A 130 -13.97 -16.49 6.64
CA GLY A 130 -14.96 -16.59 5.58
C GLY A 130 -15.66 -15.27 5.21
N CYS A 131 -15.22 -14.14 5.78
CA CYS A 131 -15.65 -12.79 5.41
C CYS A 131 -14.81 -12.28 4.24
N TYR A 132 -15.39 -12.27 3.03
CA TYR A 132 -14.73 -11.86 1.79
C TYR A 132 -15.23 -10.53 1.25
N GLU A 133 -16.04 -9.81 2.03
CA GLU A 133 -16.69 -8.56 1.65
C GLU A 133 -15.66 -7.54 1.17
N ASP A 134 -14.66 -7.24 1.99
CA ASP A 134 -13.58 -6.30 1.65
C ASP A 134 -12.85 -6.71 0.36
N SER A 135 -12.58 -8.01 0.20
CA SER A 135 -11.90 -8.51 -1.00
C SER A 135 -12.74 -8.32 -2.26
N VAL A 136 -14.04 -8.58 -2.18
CA VAL A 136 -14.95 -8.43 -3.33
C VAL A 136 -15.22 -6.97 -3.63
N GLU A 137 -15.27 -6.09 -2.62
CA GLU A 137 -15.34 -4.64 -2.85
C GLU A 137 -14.13 -4.12 -3.63
N LEU A 138 -12.93 -4.61 -3.33
CA LEU A 138 -11.72 -4.28 -4.11
C LEU A 138 -11.83 -4.78 -5.56
N LEU A 139 -12.39 -5.96 -5.79
CA LEU A 139 -12.64 -6.46 -7.15
C LEU A 139 -13.66 -5.61 -7.91
N VAL A 140 -14.71 -5.12 -7.23
CA VAL A 140 -15.70 -4.21 -7.83
C VAL A 140 -15.05 -2.87 -8.20
N LYS A 141 -14.18 -2.33 -7.34
CA LYS A 141 -13.41 -1.11 -7.67
C LYS A 141 -12.49 -1.34 -8.86
N ALA A 142 -11.78 -2.46 -8.91
CA ALA A 142 -10.96 -2.83 -10.06
C ALA A 142 -11.80 -2.93 -11.36
N ALA A 143 -12.98 -3.56 -11.31
CA ALA A 143 -13.89 -3.67 -12.45
C ALA A 143 -14.29 -2.28 -12.97
N ALA A 144 -14.67 -1.36 -12.08
CA ALA A 144 -15.08 -0.01 -12.45
C ALA A 144 -13.94 0.78 -13.11
N VAL A 145 -12.74 0.69 -12.55
CA VAL A 145 -11.55 1.35 -13.09
C VAL A 145 -11.15 0.77 -14.45
N MET A 146 -11.18 -0.55 -14.60
CA MET A 146 -10.85 -1.23 -15.88
C MET A 146 -11.91 -0.99 -16.95
N LYS A 147 -13.19 -0.79 -16.57
CA LYS A 147 -14.23 -0.38 -17.52
C LYS A 147 -13.99 1.02 -18.07
N ARG A 148 -13.63 1.98 -17.21
CA ARG A 148 -13.32 3.37 -17.62
C ARG A 148 -12.12 3.45 -18.56
N THR A 149 -11.21 2.47 -18.50
CA THR A 149 -10.00 2.40 -19.32
C THR A 149 -10.10 1.40 -20.47
N GLU A 150 -11.31 0.93 -20.80
CA GLU A 150 -11.61 -0.06 -21.86
C GLU A 150 -10.88 -1.41 -21.73
N ARG A 151 -10.42 -1.74 -20.53
CA ARG A 151 -9.69 -2.99 -20.20
C ARG A 151 -10.57 -4.05 -19.52
N SER A 152 -11.90 -3.96 -19.67
CA SER A 152 -12.85 -4.92 -19.07
C SER A 152 -12.55 -6.38 -19.41
N ALA A 153 -12.08 -6.67 -20.63
CA ALA A 153 -11.73 -8.04 -21.03
C ALA A 153 -10.54 -8.61 -20.23
N GLU A 154 -9.58 -7.75 -19.87
CA GLU A 154 -8.45 -8.15 -19.03
C GLU A 154 -8.89 -8.37 -17.58
N PHE A 155 -9.79 -7.52 -17.08
CA PHE A 155 -10.40 -7.71 -15.76
C PHE A 155 -11.08 -9.08 -15.66
N VAL A 156 -11.91 -9.44 -16.64
CA VAL A 156 -12.63 -10.72 -16.64
C VAL A 156 -11.65 -11.90 -16.65
N ARG A 157 -10.59 -11.87 -17.45
CA ARG A 157 -9.56 -12.91 -17.44
C ARG A 157 -8.91 -13.08 -16.06
N ASN A 158 -8.57 -11.97 -15.40
CA ASN A 158 -7.97 -11.99 -14.08
C ASN A 158 -8.96 -12.50 -13.01
N LEU A 159 -10.23 -12.11 -13.09
CA LEU A 159 -11.28 -12.57 -12.19
C LEU A 159 -11.53 -14.08 -12.33
N GLU A 160 -11.58 -14.61 -13.55
CA GLU A 160 -11.74 -16.05 -13.77
C GLU A 160 -10.54 -16.86 -13.26
N ALA A 161 -9.32 -16.34 -13.44
CA ALA A 161 -8.12 -16.96 -12.85
C ALA A 161 -8.22 -17.00 -11.31
N LEU A 162 -8.69 -15.92 -10.69
CA LEU A 162 -8.91 -15.85 -9.24
C LEU A 162 -10.01 -16.82 -8.78
N ARG A 163 -11.11 -16.92 -9.54
CA ARG A 163 -12.21 -17.87 -9.29
C ARG A 163 -11.72 -19.32 -9.35
N ALA A 164 -10.90 -19.66 -10.34
CA ALA A 164 -10.31 -20.98 -10.48
C ALA A 164 -9.35 -21.31 -9.32
N LYS A 165 -8.50 -20.35 -8.93
CA LYS A 165 -7.52 -20.49 -7.84
C LYS A 165 -8.19 -20.70 -6.49
N TYR A 166 -9.27 -19.97 -6.20
CA TYR A 166 -9.96 -20.01 -4.91
C TYR A 166 -11.30 -20.75 -4.93
N LYS A 167 -11.51 -21.68 -5.87
CA LYS A 167 -12.75 -22.47 -6.01
C LYS A 167 -13.19 -23.21 -4.74
N ILE A 168 -12.25 -23.55 -3.86
CA ILE A 168 -12.51 -24.25 -2.59
C ILE A 168 -13.18 -23.32 -1.57
N LYS A 169 -12.97 -22.00 -1.67
CA LYS A 169 -13.55 -20.98 -0.78
C LYS A 169 -15.00 -20.68 -1.20
N ARG A 170 -15.93 -21.57 -0.84
CA ARG A 170 -17.35 -21.50 -1.24
C ARG A 170 -18.03 -20.15 -0.94
N ASN A 171 -17.73 -19.55 0.22
CA ASN A 171 -18.29 -18.24 0.59
C ASN A 171 -17.80 -17.12 -0.34
N PHE A 172 -16.53 -17.17 -0.77
CA PHE A 172 -15.98 -16.22 -1.73
C PHE A 172 -16.68 -16.35 -3.09
N ILE A 173 -16.81 -17.57 -3.62
CA ILE A 173 -17.50 -17.82 -4.90
C ILE A 173 -18.95 -17.36 -4.85
N LYS A 174 -19.66 -17.66 -3.75
CA LYS A 174 -21.04 -17.20 -3.55
C LYS A 174 -21.15 -15.66 -3.56
N LEU A 175 -20.19 -14.97 -2.94
CA LEU A 175 -20.16 -13.51 -2.91
C LEU A 175 -19.87 -12.92 -4.31
N LEU A 176 -18.98 -13.55 -5.09
CA LEU A 176 -18.73 -13.16 -6.49
C LEU A 176 -20.00 -13.29 -7.34
N GLU A 177 -20.75 -14.39 -7.17
CA GLU A 177 -22.01 -14.61 -7.88
C GLU A 177 -23.07 -13.57 -7.50
N GLN A 178 -23.17 -13.21 -6.22
CA GLN A 178 -24.06 -12.13 -5.77
C GLN A 178 -23.69 -10.77 -6.37
N LYS A 179 -22.40 -10.49 -6.54
CA LYS A 179 -21.89 -9.22 -7.10
C LYS A 179 -21.61 -9.30 -8.59
N GLN A 180 -22.08 -10.33 -9.29
CA GLN A 180 -21.77 -10.57 -10.71
C GLN A 180 -22.09 -9.36 -11.59
N LYS A 181 -23.23 -8.68 -11.40
CA LYS A 181 -23.60 -7.47 -12.18
C LYS A 181 -22.61 -6.32 -12.00
N SER A 182 -21.98 -6.21 -10.84
CA SER A 182 -21.01 -5.16 -10.51
C SER A 182 -19.57 -5.51 -10.93
N LEU A 183 -19.29 -6.81 -11.11
CA LEU A 183 -17.98 -7.32 -11.52
C LEU A 183 -17.89 -7.42 -13.05
N TYR A 184 -18.93 -7.95 -13.69
CA TYR A 184 -19.06 -8.01 -15.14
C TYR A 184 -19.87 -6.80 -15.58
N LEU A 185 -19.26 -5.62 -15.45
CA LEU A 185 -19.82 -4.36 -15.94
C LEU A 185 -19.86 -4.39 -17.48
N SER A 186 -20.79 -5.17 -18.02
CA SER A 186 -21.11 -5.23 -19.45
C SER A 186 -21.64 -3.88 -19.93
#